data_AF-A0A2E7TPP7-F1
#
_entry.id   AF-A0A2E7TPP7-F1
#
_cell.length_a   1.000
_cell.length_b   1.000
_cell.length_c   1.000
_cell.angle_alpha   90.00
_cell.angle_beta   90.00
_cell.angle_gamma   90.00
#
_symmetry.space_group_name_H-M   'P 1'
#
loop_
_entity.id
_entity.type
_entity.pdbx_description
1 polymer ?
#
loop_
_entity_poly.entity_id
_entity_poly.type
_entity_poly.pdbx_seq_one_letter_code
_entity_poly.pdbx_strand_id
1 'polypeptide(L)'
;MRSKLEIKNRYWILNKFEENPNSEIRLTGYLNLNQKSNWVTFTQIENDSGERIAGHLNFPKHKVRELYHRFEKYNHKKFILKGKPGFYVSKGTKRGCILLNHVDLQTR
;
A
#
# COMPACT_ATOMS: atom_id res chain seq x y z
N MET A 1 7.73 -20.83 -10.23
CA MET A 1 6.41 -20.45 -10.81
C MET A 1 5.60 -19.76 -9.72
N ARG A 2 4.93 -18.65 -10.03
CA ARG A 2 3.97 -18.03 -9.09
C ARG A 2 2.64 -18.78 -9.17
N SER A 3 1.97 -18.99 -8.05
CA SER A 3 0.65 -19.64 -8.06
C SER A 3 -0.41 -18.75 -8.72
N LYS A 4 -1.50 -19.33 -9.25
CA LYS A 4 -2.64 -18.55 -9.78
C LYS A 4 -3.21 -17.58 -8.73
N LEU A 5 -3.16 -17.96 -7.46
CA LEU A 5 -3.59 -17.14 -6.32
C LEU A 5 -2.66 -15.93 -6.13
N GLU A 6 -1.34 -16.13 -6.17
CA GLU A 6 -0.38 -15.02 -6.07
C GLU A 6 -0.50 -14.02 -7.23
N ILE A 7 -0.87 -14.49 -8.42
CA ILE A 7 -1.14 -13.63 -9.57
C ILE A 7 -2.42 -12.82 -9.33
N LYS A 8 -3.53 -13.46 -8.93
CA LYS A 8 -4.80 -12.76 -8.62
C LYS A 8 -4.60 -11.68 -7.55
N ASN A 9 -3.89 -12.00 -6.48
CA ASN A 9 -3.66 -11.08 -5.38
C ASN A 9 -2.85 -9.85 -5.81
N ARG A 10 -1.93 -9.99 -6.78
CA ARG A 10 -1.18 -8.86 -7.35
C ARG A 10 -2.06 -7.86 -8.11
N TYR A 11 -3.16 -8.32 -8.70
CA TYR A 11 -4.12 -7.47 -9.43
C TYR A 11 -5.23 -6.91 -8.54
N TRP A 12 -5.23 -7.22 -7.24
CA TRP A 12 -6.34 -6.86 -6.34
C TRP A 12 -6.70 -5.36 -6.38
N ILE A 13 -5.70 -4.48 -6.32
CA ILE A 13 -5.94 -3.01 -6.38
C ILE A 13 -6.52 -2.60 -7.75
N LEU A 14 -6.08 -3.25 -8.83
CA LEU A 14 -6.61 -2.97 -10.18
C LEU A 14 -8.06 -3.41 -10.29
N ASN A 15 -8.41 -4.57 -9.75
CA ASN A 15 -9.79 -5.03 -9.69
C ASN A 15 -10.66 -4.05 -8.89
N LYS A 16 -10.17 -3.55 -7.73
CA LYS A 16 -10.89 -2.52 -6.97
C LYS A 16 -11.07 -1.21 -7.71
N PHE A 17 -10.08 -0.81 -8.51
CA PHE A 17 -10.19 0.35 -9.39
C PHE A 17 -11.25 0.14 -10.48
N GLU A 18 -11.29 -1.03 -11.10
CA GLU A 18 -12.28 -1.38 -12.14
C GLU A 18 -13.70 -1.53 -11.57
N GLU A 19 -13.84 -2.08 -10.37
CA GLU A 19 -15.12 -2.19 -9.65
C GLU A 19 -15.67 -0.83 -9.24
N ASN A 20 -14.87 0.00 -8.55
CA ASN A 20 -15.26 1.33 -8.12
C ASN A 20 -14.04 2.22 -7.82
N PRO A 21 -13.63 3.09 -8.75
CA PRO A 21 -12.41 3.91 -8.61
C PRO A 21 -12.52 4.98 -7.51
N ASN A 22 -13.74 5.32 -7.08
CA ASN A 22 -13.97 6.32 -6.05
C ASN A 22 -14.14 5.72 -4.65
N SER A 23 -14.20 4.40 -4.54
CA SER A 23 -14.30 3.71 -3.24
C SER A 23 -13.01 3.87 -2.43
N GLU A 24 -13.16 3.96 -1.11
CA GLU A 24 -12.00 3.82 -0.22
C GLU A 24 -11.68 2.34 -0.05
N ILE A 25 -10.42 1.98 -0.27
CA ILE A 25 -9.87 0.67 0.08
C ILE A 25 -9.00 0.81 1.33
N ARG A 26 -8.95 -0.26 2.11
CA ARG A 26 -8.09 -0.39 3.28
C ARG A 26 -7.06 -1.49 3.05
N LEU A 27 -5.82 -1.18 3.38
CA LEU A 27 -4.68 -2.09 3.31
C LEU A 27 -3.95 -2.09 4.66
N THR A 28 -3.39 -3.24 5.02
CA THR A 28 -2.41 -3.33 6.11
C THR A 28 -1.02 -3.45 5.50
N GLY A 29 -0.06 -2.66 5.99
CA GLY A 29 1.34 -2.72 5.55
C GLY A 29 2.30 -2.57 6.71
N TYR A 30 3.45 -3.23 6.62
CA TYR A 30 4.50 -3.19 7.65
C TYR A 30 5.52 -2.13 7.26
N LEU A 31 5.67 -1.12 8.10
CA LEU A 31 6.61 -0.04 7.81
C LEU A 31 8.05 -0.56 7.83
N ASN A 32 8.82 -0.28 6.79
CA ASN A 32 10.25 -0.50 6.74
C ASN A 32 10.95 0.74 6.17
N LEU A 33 11.66 1.46 7.03
CA LEU A 33 12.32 2.71 6.68
C LEU A 33 13.80 2.53 6.43
N ASN A 34 14.22 3.02 5.27
CA ASN A 34 15.61 3.39 5.04
C ASN A 34 15.76 4.90 5.31
N GLN A 35 16.54 5.26 6.34
CA GLN A 35 16.72 6.66 6.74
C GLN A 35 17.28 7.55 5.62
N LYS A 36 18.13 6.99 4.75
CA LYS A 36 18.74 7.69 3.62
C LYS A 36 17.81 7.83 2.40
N SER A 37 16.65 7.17 2.42
CA SER A 37 15.70 7.20 1.30
C SER A 37 14.68 8.33 1.45
N ASN A 38 14.32 8.94 0.32
CA ASN A 38 13.17 9.85 0.21
C ASN A 38 11.82 9.12 0.14
N TRP A 39 11.84 7.79 0.19
CA TRP A 39 10.68 6.93 0.14
C TRP A 39 10.43 6.26 1.49
N VAL A 40 9.14 6.13 1.80
CA VAL A 40 8.61 5.24 2.83
C VAL A 40 8.19 3.95 2.15
N THR A 41 8.71 2.83 2.62
CA THR A 41 8.33 1.52 2.11
C THR A 41 7.46 0.82 3.15
N PHE A 42 6.26 0.42 2.74
CA PHE A 42 5.48 -0.57 3.47
C PHE A 42 5.74 -1.92 2.81
N THR A 43 6.20 -2.91 3.56
CA THR A 43 6.37 -4.29 3.13
C THR A 43 5.14 -5.12 3.52
N GLN A 44 5.00 -6.30 2.92
CA GLN A 44 3.92 -7.27 3.23
C GLN A 44 2.54 -6.60 3.23
N ILE A 45 2.06 -6.25 2.05
CA ILE A 45 0.78 -5.54 1.91
C ILE A 45 -0.35 -6.55 1.90
N GLU A 46 -1.28 -6.41 2.82
CA GLU A 46 -2.45 -7.27 3.02
C GLU A 46 -3.73 -6.48 2.74
N ASN A 47 -4.74 -7.14 2.18
CA ASN A 47 -6.10 -6.60 2.03
C ASN A 47 -6.92 -6.76 3.33
N ASP A 48 -8.18 -6.35 3.31
CA ASP A 48 -9.07 -6.45 4.49
C ASP A 48 -9.36 -7.89 4.93
N SER A 49 -9.19 -8.87 4.04
CA SER A 49 -9.30 -10.30 4.36
C SER A 49 -8.01 -10.87 4.97
N GLY A 50 -6.97 -10.06 5.15
CA GLY A 50 -5.65 -10.50 5.60
C GLY A 50 -4.83 -11.22 4.53
N GLU A 51 -5.28 -11.20 3.28
CA GLU A 51 -4.56 -11.83 2.18
C GLU A 51 -3.46 -10.92 1.67
N ARG A 52 -2.25 -11.46 1.52
CA ARG A 52 -1.13 -10.71 0.95
C ARG A 52 -1.34 -10.44 -0.53
N ILE A 53 -1.38 -9.15 -0.90
CA ILE A 53 -1.57 -8.65 -2.27
C ILE A 53 -0.30 -8.11 -2.92
N ALA A 54 0.67 -7.63 -2.13
CA ALA A 54 1.93 -7.13 -2.67
C ALA A 54 3.13 -7.35 -1.73
N GLY A 55 4.32 -7.34 -2.33
CA GLY A 55 5.57 -7.40 -1.58
C GLY A 55 5.89 -6.08 -0.88
N HIS A 56 5.66 -4.97 -1.57
CA HIS A 56 5.91 -3.62 -1.09
C HIS A 56 4.98 -2.59 -1.76
N LEU A 57 4.75 -1.48 -1.06
CA LEU A 57 4.26 -0.22 -1.59
C LEU A 57 5.19 0.90 -1.13
N ASN A 58 5.56 1.78 -2.06
CA ASN A 58 6.47 2.90 -1.80
C ASN A 58 5.72 4.21 -1.94
N PHE A 59 5.92 5.12 -0.98
CA PHE A 59 5.34 6.46 -1.00
C PHE A 59 6.41 7.52 -0.74
N PRO A 60 6.28 8.73 -1.31
CA PRO A 60 7.17 9.82 -0.95
C PRO A 60 7.06 10.13 0.55
N LYS A 61 8.20 10.33 1.22
CA LYS A 61 8.25 10.55 2.67
C LYS A 61 7.42 11.75 3.12
N HIS A 62 7.45 12.84 2.34
CA HIS A 62 6.66 14.04 2.64
C HIS A 62 5.14 13.76 2.63
N LYS A 63 4.65 12.93 1.69
CA LYS A 63 3.22 12.56 1.63
C LYS A 63 2.77 11.75 2.84
N VAL A 64 3.58 10.80 3.30
CA VAL A 64 3.23 10.04 4.50
C VAL A 64 3.29 10.94 5.74
N ARG A 65 4.26 11.87 5.80
CA ARG A 65 4.37 12.83 6.91
C ARG A 65 3.20 13.80 6.99
N GLU A 66 2.66 14.24 5.85
CA GLU A 66 1.43 15.04 5.76
C GLU A 66 0.23 14.31 6.41
N LEU A 67 0.18 12.98 6.29
CA LEU A 67 -0.92 12.16 6.81
C LEU A 67 -0.70 11.67 8.25
N TYR A 68 0.55 11.39 8.64
CA TYR A 68 0.90 10.90 9.97
C TYR A 68 2.30 11.38 10.38
N HIS A 69 2.40 12.49 11.11
CA HIS A 69 3.69 13.18 11.35
C HIS A 69 4.77 12.32 12.05
N ARG A 70 4.40 11.31 12.85
CA ARG A 70 5.34 10.57 13.71
C ARG A 70 5.66 9.16 13.19
N PHE A 71 5.38 8.83 11.93
CA PHE A 71 5.48 7.45 11.44
C PHE A 71 6.89 6.88 11.61
N GLU A 72 7.93 7.72 11.54
CA GLU A 72 9.32 7.29 11.68
C GLU A 72 9.61 6.62 13.02
N LYS A 73 8.89 7.00 14.09
CA LYS A 73 9.04 6.41 15.43
C LYS A 73 8.54 4.96 15.51
N TYR A 74 7.77 4.53 14.51
CA TYR A 74 7.10 3.23 14.48
C TYR A 74 7.63 2.35 13.35
N ASN A 75 8.91 2.51 12.99
CA ASN A 75 9.56 1.60 12.05
C ASN A 75 9.34 0.14 12.48
N HIS A 76 9.14 -0.77 11.51
CA HIS A 76 8.80 -2.17 11.72
C HIS A 76 7.43 -2.44 12.36
N LYS A 77 6.58 -1.43 12.52
CA LYS A 77 5.18 -1.60 12.97
C LYS A 77 4.21 -1.68 11.80
N LYS A 78 3.02 -2.22 12.07
CA LYS A 78 1.92 -2.29 11.11
C LYS A 78 1.18 -0.97 11.04
N PHE A 79 0.80 -0.59 9.83
CA PHE A 79 -0.01 0.58 9.56
C PHE A 79 -1.23 0.19 8.75
N ILE A 80 -2.32 0.89 9.00
CA ILE A 80 -3.50 0.91 8.16
C ILE A 80 -3.32 2.04 7.14
N LEU A 81 -3.41 1.67 5.87
CA LEU A 81 -3.34 2.57 4.73
C LEU A 81 -4.74 2.65 4.13
N LYS A 82 -5.35 3.84 4.10
CA LYS A 82 -6.64 4.04 3.45
C LYS A 82 -6.52 5.06 2.34
N GLY A 83 -7.25 4.82 1.27
CA GLY A 83 -7.16 5.65 0.08
C GLY A 83 -7.97 5.11 -1.07
N LYS A 84 -7.92 5.81 -2.20
CA LYS A 84 -8.62 5.38 -3.41
C LYS A 84 -7.75 4.42 -4.21
N PRO A 85 -8.30 3.34 -4.76
CA PRO A 85 -7.57 2.49 -5.69
C PRO A 85 -7.23 3.30 -6.94
N GLY A 86 -6.13 2.95 -7.59
CA GLY A 86 -5.64 3.61 -8.79
C GLY A 86 -4.70 2.70 -9.57
N PHE A 87 -4.19 3.22 -10.68
CA PHE A 87 -3.15 2.54 -11.42
C PHE A 87 -2.17 3.51 -12.08
N TYR A 88 -1.00 3.00 -12.42
CA TYR A 88 -0.06 3.64 -13.33
C TYR A 88 0.43 2.63 -14.36
N VAL A 89 0.91 3.11 -15.51
CA VAL A 89 1.48 2.27 -16.56
C VAL A 89 3.00 2.31 -16.45
N SER A 90 3.63 1.15 -16.39
CA SER A 90 5.09 1.00 -16.38
C SER A 90 5.49 -0.06 -17.39
N LYS A 91 6.28 0.32 -18.41
CA LYS A 91 6.72 -0.58 -19.49
C LYS A 91 5.54 -1.30 -20.16
N GLY A 92 4.48 -0.55 -20.48
CA GLY A 92 3.26 -1.08 -21.11
C GLY A 92 2.34 -1.92 -20.20
N THR A 93 2.69 -2.11 -18.92
CA THR A 93 1.89 -2.90 -17.97
C THR A 93 1.20 -1.99 -16.96
N LYS A 94 -0.12 -2.15 -16.77
CA LYS A 94 -0.86 -1.52 -15.68
C LYS A 94 -0.41 -2.10 -14.33
N ARG A 95 -0.15 -1.24 -13.36
CA ARG A 95 0.19 -1.62 -11.99
C ARG A 95 -0.73 -0.90 -11.03
N GLY A 96 -1.30 -1.65 -10.08
CA GLY A 96 -2.14 -1.07 -9.04
C GLY A 96 -1.35 -0.11 -8.15
N CYS A 97 -1.97 0.99 -7.78
CA CYS A 97 -1.48 1.92 -6.77
C CYS A 97 -2.65 2.40 -5.89
N ILE A 98 -2.33 3.01 -4.76
CA ILE A 98 -3.33 3.62 -3.88
C ILE A 98 -3.00 5.11 -3.75
N LEU A 99 -4.01 5.96 -3.92
CA LEU A 99 -3.92 7.37 -3.60
C LEU A 99 -4.26 7.50 -2.10
N LEU A 100 -3.24 7.64 -1.27
CA LEU A 100 -3.39 7.70 0.18
C LEU A 100 -4.17 8.94 0.60
N ASN A 101 -5.22 8.72 1.37
CA ASN A 101 -5.98 9.75 2.07
C ASN A 101 -5.72 9.72 3.57
N HIS A 102 -5.34 8.56 4.11
CA HIS A 102 -5.14 8.37 5.54
C HIS A 102 -4.11 7.26 5.80
N VAL A 103 -3.30 7.47 6.84
CA VAL A 103 -2.30 6.51 7.33
C VAL A 103 -2.41 6.50 8.84
N ASP A 104 -2.55 5.32 9.44
CA ASP A 104 -2.65 5.19 10.89
C ASP A 104 -1.86 3.99 11.42
N LEU A 105 -1.34 4.11 12.63
CA LEU A 105 -0.69 3.01 13.30
C LEU A 105 -1.75 1.96 13.65
N GLN A 106 -1.51 0.70 13.29
CA GLN A 106 -2.39 -0.37 13.75
C GLN A 106 -2.09 -0.67 15.22
N THR A 107 -2.75 0.05 16.11
CA THR A 107 -2.78 -0.25 17.54
C THR A 107 -3.70 -1.46 17.73
N ARG A 108 -3.09 -2.65 17.85
CA ARG A 108 -3.78 -3.78 18.48
C ARG A 108 -3.79 -3.57 19.99
#